data_AF-A0A955RE01-F1
#
_entry.id   AF-A0A955RE01-F1
#
_cell.length_a   1.000
_cell.length_b   1.000
_cell.length_c   1.000
_cell.angle_alpha   90.00
_cell.angle_beta   90.00
_cell.angle_gamma   90.00
#
_symmetry.space_group_name_H-M   'P 1'
#
loop_
_entity.id
_entity.type
_entity.pdbx_description
1 polymer ?
#
loop_
_entity_poly.entity_id
_entity_poly.type
_entity_poly.pdbx_seq_one_letter_code
_entity_poly.pdbx_strand_id
1 'polypeptide(L)'
;AGAALIKGAKSLHLTSLDIGGPEVHVHQSRCADERVPDDASAIRAIRAEVEKLPTTAVAFYRHGADPEPPRHDPSEMPALFPADGRQTYDIEEVLARLVDGSLFHEFLPGVGREMITGVARVSGLWMGFVANRQGLIDEPGIGKRPGGVLYREGIAKISAFARACDSDGIPLVWLQDISGFDIGVQAEHLGLLGFGSNLIYQNSTQQAPFFTVLLRKASGAGYYAMSGLPYEPVVQLATPLTRLAVMEGRTLAIATYNSKLDDDFQIATSDPEERRQIEEGMAKTAARIEVDMDPVRAAAVMDTDEIVPLDRLRAWLETLAEASWQGAGYRRTKNPRIWTLHDLETLAGPRALAPSAAMSADEEGDELRAPTVGVFVPAVAPGTPLVAGMRLGTVERAGRAVPIVVATGGGAAVELPAAGSPVAYGTVLARRRALTSEDAAVASAAPAAADGAPPGTVVVRAESDGTLWLRPEPSAPAFVEVGATVAEAASLGLIEVMKTFTPLRSPAAGVVERILAKDGASVRAGAPLFWIR
;
A
#
# COMPACT_ATOMS: atom_id res chain seq x y z
N ALA A 1 -24.69 -13.50 -19.64
CA ALA A 1 -24.14 -14.72 -20.28
C ALA A 1 -23.36 -14.30 -21.52
N GLY A 2 -22.15 -14.83 -21.72
CA GLY A 2 -21.33 -14.47 -22.89
C GLY A 2 -21.80 -15.14 -24.19
N ALA A 3 -21.48 -14.54 -25.34
CA ALA A 3 -21.87 -15.06 -26.66
C ALA A 3 -21.42 -16.51 -26.91
N ALA A 4 -20.24 -16.89 -26.43
CA ALA A 4 -19.72 -18.26 -26.56
C ALA A 4 -20.60 -19.31 -25.85
N LEU A 5 -21.11 -18.99 -24.65
CA LEU A 5 -22.00 -19.88 -23.91
C LEU A 5 -23.33 -20.10 -24.66
N ILE A 6 -23.84 -19.06 -25.32
CA ILE A 6 -25.12 -19.12 -26.04
C ILE A 6 -24.98 -19.81 -27.38
N LYS A 7 -23.84 -19.67 -28.04
CA LYS A 7 -23.50 -20.51 -29.19
C LYS A 7 -23.49 -21.99 -28.81
N GLY A 8 -22.89 -22.35 -27.67
CA GLY A 8 -22.88 -23.74 -27.21
C GLY A 8 -24.26 -24.27 -26.81
N ALA A 9 -25.07 -23.47 -26.11
CA ALA A 9 -26.35 -23.94 -25.56
C ALA A 9 -27.53 -23.82 -26.53
N LYS A 10 -27.52 -22.84 -27.43
CA LYS A 10 -28.64 -22.51 -28.32
C LYS A 10 -28.27 -22.49 -29.81
N SER A 11 -27.01 -22.80 -30.16
CA SER A 11 -26.50 -22.77 -31.54
C SER A 11 -26.63 -21.41 -32.25
N LEU A 12 -26.84 -20.33 -31.50
CA LEU A 12 -26.96 -18.98 -32.03
C LEU A 12 -25.58 -18.36 -32.24
N HIS A 13 -25.39 -17.74 -33.40
CA HIS A 13 -24.18 -17.00 -33.74
C HIS A 13 -24.44 -15.52 -33.48
N LEU A 14 -23.91 -15.00 -32.37
CA LEU A 14 -24.09 -13.63 -31.92
C LEU A 14 -22.74 -13.04 -31.53
N THR A 15 -22.60 -11.72 -31.66
CA THR A 15 -21.48 -10.97 -31.10
C THR A 15 -21.76 -10.58 -29.65
N SER A 16 -20.75 -10.08 -28.92
CA SER A 16 -20.96 -9.54 -27.58
C SER A 16 -21.89 -8.31 -27.58
N LEU A 17 -21.88 -7.51 -28.65
CA LEU A 17 -22.75 -6.35 -28.79
C LEU A 17 -24.21 -6.74 -29.00
N ASP A 18 -24.47 -7.81 -29.74
CA ASP A 18 -25.83 -8.27 -30.04
C ASP A 18 -26.60 -8.72 -28.79
N ILE A 19 -25.89 -9.08 -27.72
CA ILE A 19 -26.51 -9.57 -26.48
C ILE A 19 -26.35 -8.64 -25.27
N GLY A 20 -25.22 -7.95 -25.16
CA GLY A 20 -24.89 -7.14 -23.99
C GLY A 20 -24.35 -5.76 -24.34
N GLY A 21 -24.50 -5.33 -25.60
CA GLY A 21 -24.12 -4.00 -26.02
C GLY A 21 -25.06 -2.93 -25.45
N PRO A 22 -24.67 -1.64 -25.56
CA PRO A 22 -25.46 -0.54 -25.06
C PRO A 22 -26.84 -0.43 -25.74
N GLU A 23 -26.96 -0.85 -27.00
CA GLU A 23 -28.26 -0.91 -27.70
C GLU A 23 -29.26 -1.83 -26.98
N VAL A 24 -28.77 -2.98 -26.49
CA VAL A 24 -29.59 -3.93 -25.75
C VAL A 24 -29.88 -3.41 -24.34
N HIS A 25 -28.85 -2.91 -23.63
CA HIS A 25 -29.02 -2.55 -22.22
C HIS A 25 -29.70 -1.21 -21.97
N VAL A 26 -29.58 -0.25 -22.88
CA VAL A 26 -30.26 1.06 -22.76
C VAL A 26 -31.63 1.04 -23.44
N HIS A 27 -31.73 0.54 -24.67
CA HIS A 27 -32.96 0.72 -25.46
C HIS A 27 -33.94 -0.45 -25.39
N GLN A 28 -33.47 -1.70 -25.23
CA GLN A 28 -34.34 -2.88 -25.26
C GLN A 28 -34.68 -3.40 -23.86
N SER A 29 -33.66 -3.74 -23.07
CA SER A 29 -33.81 -4.35 -21.75
C SER A 29 -33.90 -3.35 -20.60
N ARG A 30 -33.39 -2.12 -20.80
CA ARG A 30 -33.36 -1.04 -19.79
C ARG A 30 -32.66 -1.46 -18.48
N CYS A 31 -31.61 -2.26 -18.60
CA CYS A 31 -30.71 -2.57 -17.50
C CYS A 31 -29.66 -1.48 -17.25
N ALA A 32 -29.51 -0.54 -18.19
CA ALA A 32 -28.69 0.66 -18.08
C ALA A 32 -29.52 1.88 -18.45
N ASP A 33 -29.23 3.03 -17.80
CA ASP A 33 -30.02 4.25 -17.95
C ASP A 33 -29.55 5.11 -19.13
N GLU A 34 -28.23 5.22 -19.32
CA GLU A 34 -27.62 6.11 -20.31
C GLU A 34 -26.53 5.41 -21.13
N ARG A 35 -26.47 5.75 -22.41
CA ARG A 35 -25.35 5.40 -23.31
C ARG A 35 -24.50 6.64 -23.56
N VAL A 36 -23.21 6.53 -23.28
CA VAL A 36 -22.21 7.57 -23.53
C VAL A 36 -21.17 7.09 -24.57
N PRO A 37 -20.48 8.01 -25.27
CA PRO A 37 -19.57 7.64 -26.36
C PRO A 37 -18.21 7.08 -25.90
N ASP A 38 -17.73 7.48 -24.71
CA ASP A 38 -16.41 7.14 -24.18
C ASP A 38 -16.34 7.18 -22.64
N ASP A 39 -15.25 6.67 -22.07
CA ASP A 39 -15.03 6.61 -20.62
C ASP A 39 -14.98 8.00 -19.97
N ALA A 40 -14.45 9.01 -20.68
CA ALA A 40 -14.41 10.37 -20.16
C ALA A 40 -15.82 10.96 -20.00
N SER A 41 -16.71 10.64 -20.93
CA SER A 41 -18.13 10.98 -20.88
C SER A 41 -18.85 10.19 -19.78
N ALA A 42 -18.51 8.91 -19.60
CA ALA A 42 -19.05 8.10 -18.50
C ALA A 42 -18.71 8.71 -17.14
N ILE A 43 -17.45 9.13 -16.92
CA ILE A 43 -17.04 9.80 -15.69
C ILE A 43 -17.78 11.13 -15.50
N ARG A 44 -18.00 11.91 -16.56
CA ARG A 44 -18.80 13.15 -16.48
C ARG A 44 -20.25 12.88 -16.08
N ALA A 45 -20.88 11.86 -16.67
CA ALA A 45 -22.24 11.45 -16.32
C ALA A 45 -22.33 11.00 -14.86
N ILE A 46 -21.40 10.14 -14.40
CA ILE A 46 -21.33 9.71 -12.99
C ILE A 46 -21.20 10.91 -12.05
N ARG A 47 -20.33 11.88 -12.36
CA ARG A 47 -20.19 13.10 -11.56
C ARG A 47 -21.47 13.92 -11.49
N ALA A 48 -22.17 14.05 -12.62
CA ALA A 48 -23.45 14.76 -12.68
C ALA A 48 -24.55 14.04 -11.87
N GLU A 49 -24.55 12.70 -11.81
CA GLU A 49 -25.45 11.95 -10.93
C GLU A 49 -25.09 12.14 -9.45
N VAL A 50 -23.80 12.10 -9.10
CA VAL A 50 -23.33 12.33 -7.72
C VAL A 50 -23.67 13.74 -7.24
N GLU A 51 -23.63 14.74 -8.12
CA GLU A 51 -24.00 16.13 -7.81
C GLU A 51 -25.47 16.30 -7.42
N LYS A 52 -26.35 15.36 -7.82
CA LYS A 52 -27.77 15.36 -7.43
C LYS A 52 -28.02 14.78 -6.04
N LEU A 53 -27.02 14.13 -5.42
CA LEU A 53 -27.13 13.61 -4.06
C LEU A 53 -27.24 14.75 -3.04
N PRO A 54 -27.78 14.50 -1.82
CA PRO A 54 -27.81 15.49 -0.77
C PRO A 54 -26.41 16.06 -0.45
N THR A 55 -26.35 17.36 -0.16
CA THR A 55 -25.10 18.03 0.23
C THR A 55 -24.58 17.54 1.57
N THR A 56 -23.26 17.63 1.77
CA THR A 56 -22.61 17.23 3.03
C THR A 56 -23.10 18.01 4.25
N ALA A 57 -23.25 17.33 5.38
CA ALA A 57 -23.57 17.92 6.68
C ALA A 57 -22.32 18.41 7.45
N VAL A 58 -21.11 18.28 6.88
CA VAL A 58 -19.85 18.64 7.55
C VAL A 58 -19.84 20.06 8.11
N ALA A 59 -20.29 21.05 7.33
CA ALA A 59 -20.33 22.45 7.79
C ALA A 59 -21.25 22.65 9.00
N PHE A 60 -22.35 21.89 9.09
CA PHE A 60 -23.24 21.90 10.25
C PHE A 60 -22.54 21.34 11.50
N TYR A 61 -21.86 20.19 11.37
CA TYR A 61 -21.20 19.53 12.51
C TYR A 61 -19.92 20.23 12.99
N ARG A 62 -19.23 20.97 12.13
CA ARG A 62 -18.13 21.87 12.55
C ARG A 62 -18.60 22.90 13.57
N HIS A 63 -19.85 23.35 13.48
CA HIS A 63 -20.43 24.35 14.38
C HIS A 63 -19.51 25.59 14.58
N GLY A 64 -18.94 26.12 13.49
CA GLY A 64 -18.04 27.28 13.54
C GLY A 64 -16.63 26.99 14.04
N ALA A 65 -16.25 25.72 14.26
CA ALA A 65 -14.85 25.32 14.43
C ALA A 65 -14.21 25.10 13.05
N ASP A 66 -13.43 26.09 12.61
CA ASP A 66 -12.67 25.96 11.36
C ASP A 66 -11.58 24.87 11.49
N PRO A 67 -11.28 24.13 10.41
CA PRO A 67 -10.13 23.23 10.37
C PRO A 67 -8.84 23.96 10.77
N GLU A 68 -8.10 23.38 11.72
CA GLU A 68 -6.80 23.91 12.15
C GLU A 68 -5.73 22.82 11.98
N PRO A 69 -4.57 23.11 11.38
CA PRO A 69 -3.48 22.14 11.34
C PRO A 69 -2.97 21.82 12.76
N PRO A 70 -2.36 20.64 12.99
CA PRO A 70 -1.64 20.38 14.24
C PRO A 70 -0.49 21.38 14.43
N ARG A 71 -0.10 21.65 15.68
CA ARG A 71 1.05 22.52 15.99
C ARG A 71 2.40 21.90 15.65
N HIS A 72 2.43 20.59 15.48
CA HIS A 72 3.60 19.81 15.12
C HIS A 72 3.39 19.20 13.74
N ASP A 73 4.42 19.24 12.89
CA ASP A 73 4.30 18.75 11.51
C ASP A 73 4.10 17.22 11.51
N PRO A 74 3.02 16.70 10.87
CA PRO A 74 2.83 15.26 10.67
C PRO A 74 4.03 14.56 10.00
N SER A 75 4.82 15.28 9.19
CA SER A 75 6.02 14.74 8.54
C SER A 75 7.11 14.27 9.52
N GLU A 76 7.07 14.75 10.76
CA GLU A 76 7.99 14.33 11.84
C GLU A 76 7.62 12.97 12.44
N MET A 77 6.41 12.47 12.16
CA MET A 77 5.87 11.27 12.80
C MET A 77 6.75 10.03 12.65
N PRO A 78 7.39 9.72 11.49
CA PRO A 78 8.33 8.61 11.38
C PRO A 78 9.48 8.65 12.38
N ALA A 79 9.95 9.84 12.78
CA ALA A 79 11.07 9.99 13.71
C ALA A 79 10.70 9.65 15.16
N LEU A 80 9.40 9.62 15.50
CA LEU A 80 8.93 9.25 16.84
C LEU A 80 9.04 7.74 17.10
N PHE A 81 9.02 6.93 16.04
CA PHE A 81 8.97 5.49 16.15
C PHE A 81 10.37 4.89 16.11
N PRO A 82 10.79 4.14 17.14
CA PRO A 82 12.09 3.46 17.10
C PRO A 82 12.06 2.30 16.11
N ALA A 83 13.19 2.06 15.44
CA ALA A 83 13.35 0.95 14.50
C ALA A 83 13.18 -0.43 15.17
N ASP A 84 13.55 -0.55 16.45
CA ASP A 84 13.31 -1.75 17.25
C ASP A 84 11.93 -1.67 17.92
N GLY A 85 11.03 -2.59 17.56
CA GLY A 85 9.68 -2.70 18.14
C GLY A 85 9.65 -3.05 19.63
N ARG A 86 10.79 -3.36 20.26
CA ARG A 86 10.89 -3.50 21.73
C ARG A 86 11.05 -2.16 22.44
N GLN A 87 11.53 -1.15 21.72
CA GLN A 87 11.68 0.19 22.25
C GLN A 87 10.34 0.92 22.27
N THR A 88 10.28 1.91 23.15
CA THR A 88 9.05 2.62 23.52
C THR A 88 9.08 4.03 22.93
N TYR A 89 7.92 4.62 22.73
CA TYR A 89 7.74 5.99 22.27
C TYR A 89 6.57 6.61 23.03
N ASP A 90 6.40 7.92 22.87
CA ASP A 90 5.31 8.67 23.47
C ASP A 90 4.12 8.72 22.49
N ILE A 91 2.97 8.17 22.89
CA ILE A 91 1.77 8.14 22.05
C ILE A 91 1.09 9.52 22.02
N GLU A 92 1.30 10.35 23.04
CA GLU A 92 0.84 11.73 23.07
C GLU A 92 1.52 12.57 21.98
N GLU A 93 2.80 12.31 21.68
CA GLU A 93 3.52 12.96 20.56
C GLU A 93 2.93 12.58 19.18
N VAL A 94 2.41 11.36 19.05
CA VAL A 94 1.68 10.93 17.85
C VAL A 94 0.34 11.66 17.76
N LEU A 95 -0.45 11.68 18.84
CA LEU A 95 -1.73 12.38 18.88
C LEU A 95 -1.57 13.88 18.59
N ALA A 96 -0.53 14.52 19.13
CA ALA A 96 -0.24 15.94 18.90
C ALA A 96 -0.02 16.28 17.42
N ARG A 97 0.36 15.30 16.58
CA ARG A 97 0.54 15.44 15.13
C ARG A 97 -0.67 14.95 14.31
N LEU A 98 -1.68 14.39 14.97
CA LEU A 98 -2.90 13.88 14.32
C LEU A 98 -4.11 14.79 14.50
N VAL A 99 -4.14 15.63 15.54
CA VAL A 99 -5.34 16.40 15.91
C VAL A 99 -5.16 17.90 15.73
N ASP A 100 -6.27 18.58 15.45
CA ASP A 100 -6.32 20.02 15.21
C ASP A 100 -5.75 20.81 16.40
N GLY A 101 -4.87 21.76 16.11
CA GLY A 101 -4.22 22.60 17.12
C GLY A 101 -3.39 21.83 18.15
N SER A 102 -3.14 20.54 17.93
CA SER A 102 -2.56 19.61 18.93
C SER A 102 -3.32 19.60 20.26
N LEU A 103 -4.63 19.87 20.23
CA LEU A 103 -5.49 19.92 21.41
C LEU A 103 -6.21 18.59 21.61
N PHE A 104 -5.91 17.92 22.72
CA PHE A 104 -6.53 16.65 23.09
C PHE A 104 -7.18 16.74 24.48
N HIS A 105 -8.44 16.36 24.59
CA HIS A 105 -9.15 16.28 25.86
C HIS A 105 -9.19 14.83 26.35
N GLU A 106 -8.22 14.46 27.19
CA GLU A 106 -8.15 13.11 27.75
C GLU A 106 -9.29 12.87 28.76
N PHE A 107 -10.02 11.78 28.55
CA PHE A 107 -11.03 11.25 29.45
C PHE A 107 -10.35 10.43 30.55
N LEU A 108 -10.61 10.78 31.82
CA LEU A 108 -10.06 10.07 33.00
C LEU A 108 -8.54 9.81 32.91
N PRO A 109 -7.68 10.85 32.80
CA PRO A 109 -6.23 10.69 32.67
C PRO A 109 -5.57 9.97 33.86
N GLY A 110 -6.23 9.99 35.03
CA GLY A 110 -5.73 9.34 36.24
C GLY A 110 -6.00 7.83 36.35
N VAL A 111 -6.92 7.28 35.55
CA VAL A 111 -7.43 5.90 35.64
C VAL A 111 -6.96 5.10 34.43
N GLY A 112 -6.55 3.84 34.63
CA GLY A 112 -6.16 2.96 33.51
C GLY A 112 -5.12 3.62 32.60
N ARG A 113 -4.04 4.11 33.21
CA ARG A 113 -3.06 5.01 32.55
C ARG A 113 -2.34 4.36 31.38
N GLU A 114 -2.32 3.04 31.27
CA GLU A 114 -1.81 2.33 30.10
C GLU A 114 -2.59 2.64 28.81
N MET A 115 -3.81 3.16 28.96
CA MET A 115 -4.67 3.61 27.87
C MET A 115 -4.85 5.13 27.90
N ILE A 116 -4.73 5.73 26.73
CA ILE A 116 -5.23 7.08 26.48
C ILE A 116 -6.57 6.98 25.77
N THR A 117 -7.59 7.64 26.31
CA THR A 117 -8.89 7.79 25.68
C THR A 117 -9.31 9.23 25.77
N GLY A 118 -9.95 9.78 24.75
CA GLY A 118 -10.31 11.19 24.77
C GLY A 118 -10.81 11.69 23.43
N VAL A 119 -11.30 12.92 23.43
CA VAL A 119 -11.83 13.56 22.22
C VAL A 119 -10.90 14.66 21.75
N ALA A 120 -10.83 14.81 20.43
CA ALA A 120 -10.18 15.92 19.78
C ALA A 120 -10.89 16.25 18.47
N ARG A 121 -10.42 17.29 17.78
CA ARG A 121 -10.91 17.64 16.46
C ARG A 121 -9.96 17.21 15.36
N VAL A 122 -10.54 16.84 14.23
CA VAL A 122 -9.86 16.61 12.96
C VAL A 122 -10.67 17.33 11.90
N SER A 123 -10.06 18.30 11.22
CA SER A 123 -10.74 19.14 10.22
C SER A 123 -11.99 19.84 10.78
N GLY A 124 -11.92 20.31 12.03
CA GLY A 124 -13.00 20.96 12.77
C GLY A 124 -14.06 20.01 13.33
N LEU A 125 -13.95 18.69 13.07
CA LEU A 125 -14.96 17.69 13.41
C LEU A 125 -14.53 16.85 14.62
N TRP A 126 -15.47 16.54 15.51
CA TRP A 126 -15.18 15.73 16.70
C TRP A 126 -14.87 14.28 16.34
N MET A 127 -13.79 13.77 16.92
CA MET A 127 -13.34 12.39 16.83
C MET A 127 -12.93 11.90 18.23
N GLY A 128 -13.32 10.69 18.58
CA GLY A 128 -12.83 9.99 19.77
C GLY A 128 -11.60 9.16 19.44
N PHE A 129 -10.62 9.13 20.33
CA PHE A 129 -9.39 8.36 20.16
C PHE A 129 -9.22 7.38 21.32
N VAL A 130 -8.74 6.19 20.99
CA VAL A 130 -8.30 5.16 21.94
C VAL A 130 -6.91 4.70 21.52
N ALA A 131 -5.90 4.87 22.36
CA ALA A 131 -4.53 4.47 22.03
C ALA A 131 -3.78 3.86 23.22
N ASN A 132 -2.74 3.08 22.92
CA ASN A 132 -1.92 2.40 23.92
C ASN A 132 -0.70 3.25 24.30
N ARG A 133 -0.53 3.57 25.59
CA ARG A 133 0.74 4.10 26.09
C ARG A 133 1.79 3.00 26.09
N GLN A 134 3.02 3.35 25.70
CA GLN A 134 4.18 2.46 25.76
C GLN A 134 5.07 2.82 26.98
N GLY A 135 6.05 1.98 27.30
CA GLY A 135 6.98 2.25 28.40
C GLY A 135 6.54 1.62 29.72
N LEU A 136 7.10 2.11 30.83
CA LEU A 136 6.69 1.71 32.17
C LEU A 136 5.67 2.72 32.69
N ILE A 137 4.47 2.25 32.98
CA ILE A 137 3.34 3.04 33.43
C ILE A 137 3.25 2.93 34.95
N ASP A 138 3.24 4.08 35.62
CA ASP A 138 3.02 4.16 37.06
C ASP A 138 1.53 3.94 37.38
N GLU A 139 1.23 2.88 38.11
CA GLU A 139 -0.10 2.58 38.63
C GLU A 139 -0.15 2.82 40.15
N PRO A 140 -1.04 3.70 40.63
CA PRO A 140 -1.22 3.95 42.05
C PRO A 140 -1.53 2.66 42.84
N GLY A 141 -0.72 2.37 43.86
CA GLY A 141 -0.93 1.25 44.78
C GLY A 141 -0.41 -0.11 44.31
N ILE A 142 0.05 -0.25 43.06
CA ILE A 142 0.62 -1.49 42.53
C ILE A 142 2.10 -1.30 42.15
N GLY A 143 2.45 -0.18 41.53
CA GLY A 143 3.82 0.12 41.08
C GLY A 143 3.88 0.30 39.56
N LYS A 144 5.02 -0.06 38.96
CA LYS A 144 5.24 0.10 37.51
C LYS A 144 4.80 -1.13 36.75
N ARG A 145 3.99 -0.93 35.70
CA ARG A 145 3.55 -1.99 34.79
C ARG A 145 3.95 -1.68 33.34
N PRO A 146 4.19 -2.69 32.48
CA PRO A 146 4.47 -2.44 31.08
C PRO A 146 3.25 -1.85 30.36
N GLY A 147 3.47 -0.83 29.54
CA GLY A 147 2.52 -0.30 28.57
C GLY A 147 2.33 -1.25 27.38
N GLY A 148 1.35 -0.96 26.53
CA GLY A 148 0.96 -1.85 25.43
C GLY A 148 0.30 -3.15 25.89
N VAL A 149 -0.22 -3.19 27.12
CA VAL A 149 -0.94 -4.33 27.73
C VAL A 149 -2.27 -3.82 28.29
N LEU A 150 -3.35 -4.59 28.17
CA LEU A 150 -4.66 -4.24 28.73
C LEU A 150 -4.80 -4.73 30.17
N TYR A 151 -4.97 -3.79 31.10
CA TYR A 151 -5.34 -4.06 32.49
C TYR A 151 -6.82 -3.75 32.74
N ARG A 152 -7.34 -4.19 33.89
CA ARG A 152 -8.75 -4.05 34.25
C ARG A 152 -9.24 -2.61 34.15
N GLU A 153 -8.47 -1.66 34.68
CA GLU A 153 -8.87 -0.25 34.71
C GLU A 153 -8.86 0.40 33.33
N GLY A 154 -7.87 0.12 32.49
CA GLY A 154 -7.85 0.60 31.11
C GLY A 154 -9.01 0.04 30.30
N ILE A 155 -9.32 -1.26 30.45
CA ILE A 155 -10.49 -1.85 29.78
C ILE A 155 -11.78 -1.16 30.21
N ALA A 156 -11.97 -0.93 31.52
CA ALA A 156 -13.15 -0.22 32.02
C ALA A 156 -13.21 1.23 31.50
N LYS A 157 -12.07 1.93 31.42
CA LYS A 157 -11.94 3.28 30.85
C LYS A 157 -12.30 3.31 29.37
N ILE A 158 -11.78 2.38 28.57
CA ILE A 158 -12.13 2.23 27.14
C ILE A 158 -13.63 1.98 27.01
N SER A 159 -14.17 1.01 27.74
CA SER A 159 -15.59 0.66 27.64
C SER A 159 -16.50 1.86 27.94
N ALA A 160 -16.23 2.58 29.05
CA ALA A 160 -17.00 3.77 29.41
C ALA A 160 -16.91 4.87 28.33
N PHE A 161 -15.69 5.14 27.84
CA PHE A 161 -15.46 6.16 26.82
C PHE A 161 -16.13 5.83 25.49
N ALA A 162 -15.89 4.63 24.95
CA ALA A 162 -16.42 4.26 23.64
C ALA A 162 -17.96 4.15 23.64
N ARG A 163 -18.60 3.79 24.76
CA ARG A 163 -20.06 3.87 24.91
C ARG A 163 -20.58 5.30 24.87
N ALA A 164 -19.86 6.22 25.49
CA ALA A 164 -20.22 7.64 25.46
C ALA A 164 -20.12 8.17 24.03
N CYS A 165 -19.02 7.91 23.34
CA CYS A 165 -18.86 8.27 21.94
C CYS A 165 -19.95 7.66 21.05
N ASP A 166 -20.27 6.37 21.22
CA ASP A 166 -21.35 5.72 20.46
C ASP A 166 -22.72 6.38 20.70
N SER A 167 -23.01 6.73 21.96
CA SER A 167 -24.27 7.41 22.34
C SER A 167 -24.35 8.84 21.79
N ASP A 168 -23.22 9.54 21.77
CA ASP A 168 -23.11 10.91 21.26
C ASP A 168 -22.96 10.95 19.72
N GLY A 169 -22.75 9.78 19.09
CA GLY A 169 -22.50 9.65 17.66
C GLY A 169 -21.14 10.15 17.20
N ILE A 170 -20.16 10.20 18.11
CA ILE A 170 -18.78 10.62 17.83
C ILE A 170 -18.02 9.43 17.21
N PRO A 171 -17.47 9.57 15.99
CA PRO A 171 -16.65 8.54 15.37
C PRO A 171 -15.40 8.21 16.19
N LEU A 172 -15.00 6.94 16.21
CA LEU A 172 -13.86 6.47 17.02
C LEU A 172 -12.65 6.09 16.17
N VAL A 173 -11.46 6.40 16.66
CA VAL A 173 -10.17 6.02 16.07
C VAL A 173 -9.39 5.20 17.07
N TRP A 174 -9.12 3.94 16.73
CA TRP A 174 -8.32 3.01 17.52
C TRP A 174 -6.89 3.02 17.00
N LEU A 175 -5.95 3.56 17.77
CA LEU A 175 -4.53 3.56 17.46
C LEU A 175 -3.86 2.41 18.21
N GLN A 176 -3.62 1.30 17.53
CA GLN A 176 -3.16 0.05 18.15
C GLN A 176 -1.62 -0.07 18.15
N ASP A 177 -1.07 -0.21 19.35
CA ASP A 177 0.25 -0.80 19.59
C ASP A 177 0.15 -1.69 20.85
N ILE A 178 -0.52 -2.82 20.66
CA ILE A 178 -1.00 -3.70 21.72
C ILE A 178 -0.37 -5.10 21.62
N SER A 179 0.20 -5.54 22.75
CA SER A 179 0.83 -6.85 22.91
C SER A 179 -0.14 -7.91 23.47
N GLY A 180 -1.21 -7.49 24.14
CA GLY A 180 -2.25 -8.39 24.67
C GLY A 180 -2.90 -7.90 25.95
N PHE A 181 -3.45 -8.84 26.71
CA PHE A 181 -3.99 -8.63 28.06
C PHE A 181 -2.95 -8.95 29.11
N ASP A 182 -3.13 -8.40 30.31
CA ASP A 182 -2.41 -8.88 31.48
C ASP A 182 -2.71 -10.35 31.76
N ILE A 183 -1.74 -11.07 32.32
CA ILE A 183 -1.83 -12.52 32.55
C ILE A 183 -1.41 -12.88 33.97
N GLY A 184 -1.98 -13.96 34.49
CA GLY A 184 -1.62 -14.51 35.80
C GLY A 184 -2.77 -14.49 36.80
N VAL A 185 -2.52 -15.07 37.96
CA VAL A 185 -3.55 -15.33 38.99
C VAL A 185 -4.27 -14.05 39.42
N GLN A 186 -3.52 -12.95 39.60
CA GLN A 186 -4.10 -11.68 40.01
C GLN A 186 -5.03 -11.10 38.94
N ALA A 187 -4.64 -11.13 37.67
CA ALA A 187 -5.47 -10.68 36.54
C ALA A 187 -6.79 -11.47 36.48
N GLU A 188 -6.73 -12.79 36.62
CA GLU A 188 -7.92 -13.66 36.62
C GLU A 188 -8.82 -13.40 37.84
N HIS A 189 -8.25 -13.26 39.04
CA HIS A 189 -9.01 -12.94 40.25
C HIS A 189 -9.69 -11.56 40.19
N LEU A 190 -9.09 -10.62 39.45
CA LEU A 190 -9.68 -9.30 39.18
C LEU A 190 -10.77 -9.33 38.10
N GLY A 191 -11.01 -10.51 37.49
CA GLY A 191 -12.06 -10.74 36.50
C GLY A 191 -11.70 -10.24 35.11
N LEU A 192 -10.41 -10.16 34.76
CA LEU A 192 -9.96 -9.54 33.51
C LEU A 192 -10.61 -10.16 32.27
N LEU A 193 -10.79 -11.49 32.24
CA LEU A 193 -11.52 -12.18 31.17
C LEU A 193 -12.94 -11.63 30.97
N GLY A 194 -13.66 -11.35 32.07
CA GLY A 194 -15.02 -10.80 32.01
C GLY A 194 -15.03 -9.35 31.51
N PHE A 195 -14.06 -8.53 31.95
CA PHE A 195 -13.89 -7.16 31.45
C PHE A 195 -13.55 -7.15 29.96
N GLY A 196 -12.60 -7.98 29.52
CA GLY A 196 -12.23 -8.11 28.11
C GLY A 196 -13.41 -8.60 27.25
N SER A 197 -14.18 -9.57 27.73
CA SER A 197 -15.38 -10.05 27.04
C SER A 197 -16.45 -8.95 26.89
N ASN A 198 -16.62 -8.10 27.91
CA ASN A 198 -17.54 -6.97 27.86
C ASN A 198 -17.11 -5.92 26.83
N LEU A 199 -15.82 -5.58 26.80
CA LEU A 199 -15.26 -4.69 25.78
C LEU A 199 -15.49 -5.23 24.36
N ILE A 200 -15.26 -6.53 24.15
CA ILE A 200 -15.55 -7.20 22.87
C ILE A 200 -17.04 -7.12 22.51
N TYR A 201 -17.94 -7.34 23.47
CA TYR A 201 -19.39 -7.21 23.24
C TYR A 201 -19.76 -5.78 22.81
N GLN A 202 -19.19 -4.78 23.47
CA GLN A 202 -19.40 -3.38 23.14
C GLN A 202 -18.90 -3.06 21.73
N ASN A 203 -17.66 -3.45 21.39
CA ASN A 203 -17.11 -3.21 20.06
C ASN A 203 -17.99 -3.84 18.96
N SER A 204 -18.54 -5.02 19.22
CA SER A 204 -19.46 -5.72 18.30
C SER A 204 -20.83 -5.06 18.16
N THR A 205 -21.24 -4.22 19.12
CA THR A 205 -22.57 -3.58 19.13
C THR A 205 -22.53 -2.10 18.76
N GLN A 206 -21.33 -1.53 18.60
CA GLN A 206 -21.13 -0.13 18.26
C GLN A 206 -21.75 0.26 16.91
N GLN A 207 -22.46 1.38 16.89
CA GLN A 207 -23.15 1.91 15.71
C GLN A 207 -22.43 3.12 15.11
N ALA A 208 -21.80 3.95 15.93
CA ALA A 208 -20.95 5.03 15.46
C ALA A 208 -19.81 4.48 14.60
N PRO A 209 -19.47 5.16 13.49
CA PRO A 209 -18.37 4.72 12.63
C PRO A 209 -17.06 4.70 13.43
N PHE A 210 -16.23 3.70 13.18
CA PHE A 210 -14.92 3.63 13.78
C PHE A 210 -13.87 3.14 12.79
N PHE A 211 -12.64 3.50 13.10
CA PHE A 211 -11.46 3.30 12.27
C PHE A 211 -10.37 2.69 13.12
N THR A 212 -9.60 1.78 12.53
CA THR A 212 -8.52 1.11 13.25
C THR A 212 -7.22 1.37 12.53
N VAL A 213 -6.22 1.88 13.25
CA VAL A 213 -4.86 2.11 12.75
C VAL A 213 -3.93 1.23 13.55
N LEU A 214 -3.37 0.22 12.91
CA LEU A 214 -2.32 -0.60 13.47
C LEU A 214 -1.02 0.20 13.36
N LEU A 215 -0.56 0.79 14.47
CA LEU A 215 0.66 1.60 14.49
C LEU A 215 1.90 0.71 14.44
N ARG A 216 1.94 -0.32 15.29
CA ARG A 216 3.06 -1.26 15.43
C ARG A 216 2.55 -2.65 15.79
N LYS A 217 2.44 -3.01 17.07
CA LYS A 217 2.01 -4.36 17.45
C LYS A 217 0.49 -4.46 17.41
N ALA A 218 -0.01 -5.49 16.76
CA ALA A 218 -1.41 -5.88 16.80
C ALA A 218 -1.47 -7.36 17.15
N SER A 219 -1.40 -7.66 18.46
CA SER A 219 -1.20 -9.02 18.94
C SER A 219 -2.41 -9.64 19.63
N GLY A 220 -2.71 -10.88 19.24
CA GLY A 220 -3.57 -11.81 19.97
C GLY A 220 -4.94 -11.24 20.34
N ALA A 221 -5.38 -11.51 21.57
CA ALA A 221 -6.67 -11.01 22.06
C ALA A 221 -6.69 -9.48 22.20
N GLY A 222 -5.54 -8.82 22.36
CA GLY A 222 -5.45 -7.36 22.43
C GLY A 222 -5.88 -6.69 21.12
N TYR A 223 -5.49 -7.26 19.98
CA TYR A 223 -5.96 -6.82 18.65
C TYR A 223 -7.49 -6.86 18.54
N TYR A 224 -8.12 -7.93 19.06
CA TYR A 224 -9.58 -8.04 19.06
C TYR A 224 -10.23 -7.03 20.01
N ALA A 225 -9.70 -6.89 21.22
CA ALA A 225 -10.22 -5.96 22.22
C ALA A 225 -10.13 -4.48 21.77
N MET A 226 -9.18 -4.16 20.90
CA MET A 226 -8.99 -2.82 20.34
C MET A 226 -9.71 -2.62 18.99
N SER A 227 -10.75 -3.41 18.70
CA SER A 227 -11.60 -3.30 17.50
C SER A 227 -10.85 -3.54 16.17
N GLY A 228 -10.08 -4.63 16.09
CA GLY A 228 -9.49 -5.08 14.83
C GLY A 228 -10.51 -5.46 13.74
N LEU A 229 -10.02 -5.92 12.59
CA LEU A 229 -10.81 -6.23 11.39
C LEU A 229 -12.06 -7.10 11.61
N PRO A 230 -12.06 -8.13 12.49
CA PRO A 230 -13.26 -8.94 12.73
C PRO A 230 -14.47 -8.16 13.26
N TYR A 231 -14.26 -6.97 13.81
CA TYR A 231 -15.33 -6.07 14.26
C TYR A 231 -15.84 -5.16 13.16
N GLU A 232 -15.30 -5.31 11.95
CA GLU A 232 -15.65 -4.58 10.74
C GLU A 232 -15.52 -3.05 10.92
N PRO A 233 -14.33 -2.52 11.24
CA PRO A 233 -14.10 -1.08 11.14
C PRO A 233 -14.48 -0.57 9.74
N VAL A 234 -14.79 0.72 9.62
CA VAL A 234 -15.04 1.34 8.31
C VAL A 234 -13.79 1.22 7.43
N VAL A 235 -12.61 1.39 8.03
CA VAL A 235 -11.33 1.03 7.43
C VAL A 235 -10.35 0.59 8.53
N GLN A 236 -9.54 -0.42 8.24
CA GLN A 236 -8.34 -0.79 8.98
C GLN A 236 -7.09 -0.42 8.19
N LEU A 237 -6.30 0.49 8.75
CA LEU A 237 -5.02 0.92 8.20
C LEU A 237 -3.88 0.24 8.98
N ALA A 238 -2.82 -0.13 8.28
CA ALA A 238 -1.55 -0.54 8.87
C ALA A 238 -0.47 0.48 8.53
N THR A 239 0.50 0.70 9.41
CA THR A 239 1.74 1.39 9.05
C THR A 239 2.78 0.39 8.52
N PRO A 240 3.87 0.85 7.88
CA PRO A 240 5.01 -0.02 7.53
C PRO A 240 5.68 -0.72 8.72
N LEU A 241 5.42 -0.25 9.95
CA LEU A 241 5.96 -0.84 11.19
C LEU A 241 5.03 -1.87 11.82
N THR A 242 3.86 -2.11 11.21
CA THR A 242 2.84 -3.00 11.76
C THR A 242 3.35 -4.44 11.83
N ARG A 243 3.02 -5.12 12.91
CA ARG A 243 3.26 -6.54 13.17
C ARG A 243 1.96 -7.15 13.65
N LEU A 244 1.21 -7.74 12.73
CA LEU A 244 -0.09 -8.36 13.00
C LEU A 244 0.09 -9.87 13.16
N ALA A 245 -0.14 -10.40 14.36
CA ALA A 245 -0.08 -11.85 14.61
C ALA A 245 -0.81 -12.25 15.89
N VAL A 246 -0.95 -13.56 16.11
CA VAL A 246 -1.45 -14.10 17.38
C VAL A 246 -0.53 -13.75 18.55
N MET A 247 0.79 -13.80 18.33
CA MET A 247 1.82 -13.37 19.29
C MET A 247 3.18 -13.29 18.57
N GLU A 248 4.17 -12.66 19.20
CA GLU A 248 5.55 -12.59 18.70
C GLU A 248 6.16 -13.99 18.46
N GLY A 249 6.97 -14.12 17.41
CA GLY A 249 7.47 -15.42 16.93
C GLY A 249 8.21 -16.22 17.98
N ARG A 250 9.06 -15.55 18.79
CA ARG A 250 9.77 -16.20 19.91
C ARG A 250 8.80 -16.71 20.98
N THR A 251 7.79 -15.91 21.33
CA THR A 251 6.78 -16.28 22.34
C THR A 251 5.96 -17.47 21.85
N LEU A 252 5.56 -17.48 20.57
CA LEU A 252 4.84 -18.63 20.01
C LEU A 252 5.70 -19.89 19.96
N ALA A 253 6.98 -19.77 19.63
CA ALA A 253 7.90 -20.90 19.63
C ALA A 253 8.04 -21.51 21.03
N ILE A 254 8.21 -20.68 22.08
CA ILE A 254 8.25 -21.14 23.46
C ILE A 254 6.94 -21.85 23.83
N ALA A 255 5.79 -21.23 23.54
CA ALA A 255 4.48 -21.82 23.85
C ALA A 255 4.25 -23.17 23.12
N THR A 256 4.67 -23.27 21.86
CA THR A 256 4.52 -24.48 21.03
C THR A 256 5.37 -25.63 21.55
N TYR A 257 6.58 -25.33 22.04
CA TYR A 257 7.55 -26.31 22.51
C TYR A 257 7.58 -26.44 24.04
N ASN A 258 6.62 -25.86 24.77
CA ASN A 258 6.66 -25.76 26.22
C ASN A 258 6.87 -27.10 26.95
N SER A 259 6.31 -28.21 26.43
CA SER A 259 6.48 -29.55 27.01
C SER A 259 7.90 -30.11 26.87
N LYS A 260 8.75 -29.47 26.08
CA LYS A 260 10.17 -29.80 25.85
C LYS A 260 11.12 -28.82 26.55
N LEU A 261 10.58 -27.83 27.25
CA LEU A 261 11.33 -26.83 27.99
C LEU A 261 11.22 -27.07 29.49
N ASP A 262 12.20 -26.59 30.24
CA ASP A 262 12.15 -26.49 31.70
C ASP A 262 11.48 -25.17 32.13
N ASP A 263 11.42 -24.95 33.45
CA ASP A 263 10.80 -23.77 34.05
C ASP A 263 11.50 -22.44 33.69
N ASP A 264 12.77 -22.51 33.25
CA ASP A 264 13.57 -21.38 32.78
C ASP A 264 13.48 -21.19 31.25
N PHE A 265 12.53 -21.88 30.60
CA PHE A 265 12.34 -21.93 29.15
C PHE A 265 13.59 -22.40 28.38
N GLN A 266 14.46 -23.19 29.02
CA GLN A 266 15.59 -23.85 28.39
C GLN A 266 15.18 -25.25 27.94
N ILE A 267 15.88 -25.78 26.94
CA ILE A 267 15.61 -27.12 26.42
C ILE A 267 16.01 -28.16 27.47
N ALA A 268 15.02 -28.93 27.93
CA ALA A 268 15.15 -29.84 29.07
C ALA A 268 15.91 -31.13 28.75
N THR A 269 15.97 -31.55 27.48
CA THR A 269 16.68 -32.77 27.07
C THR A 269 18.20 -32.56 27.09
N SER A 270 18.91 -33.58 27.56
CA SER A 270 20.38 -33.65 27.53
C SER A 270 20.91 -34.37 26.28
N ASP A 271 20.04 -34.98 25.47
CA ASP A 271 20.43 -35.60 24.20
C ASP A 271 20.79 -34.51 23.17
N PRO A 272 22.03 -34.45 22.66
CA PRO A 272 22.46 -33.44 21.70
C PRO A 272 21.64 -33.44 20.40
N GLU A 273 21.16 -34.61 19.96
CA GLU A 273 20.39 -34.74 18.72
C GLU A 273 18.98 -34.16 18.89
N GLU A 274 18.26 -34.60 19.92
CA GLU A 274 16.93 -34.08 20.24
C GLU A 274 16.97 -32.57 20.54
N ARG A 275 17.99 -32.11 21.27
CA ARG A 275 18.19 -30.69 21.55
C ARG A 275 18.31 -29.87 20.25
N ARG A 276 19.16 -30.30 19.31
CA ARG A 276 19.33 -29.62 18.02
C ARG A 276 18.02 -29.56 17.24
N GLN A 277 17.25 -30.65 17.22
CA GLN A 277 15.95 -30.70 16.55
C GLN A 277 14.94 -29.72 17.17
N ILE A 278 14.92 -29.58 18.50
CA ILE A 278 14.07 -28.61 19.20
C ILE A 278 14.51 -27.19 18.88
N GLU A 279 15.81 -26.88 18.93
CA GLU A 279 16.37 -25.56 18.58
C GLU A 279 16.00 -25.16 17.15
N GLU A 280 16.21 -26.05 16.18
CA GLU A 280 15.86 -25.84 14.78
C GLU A 280 14.33 -25.66 14.61
N GLY A 281 13.53 -26.47 15.30
CA GLY A 281 12.07 -26.37 15.28
C GLY A 281 11.54 -25.05 15.84
N MET A 282 12.08 -24.61 16.97
CA MET A 282 11.75 -23.31 17.58
C MET A 282 12.18 -22.15 16.68
N ALA A 283 13.40 -22.20 16.14
CA ALA A 283 13.91 -21.17 15.22
C ALA A 283 13.06 -21.08 13.95
N LYS A 284 12.69 -22.23 13.37
CA LYS A 284 11.80 -22.30 12.19
C LYS A 284 10.41 -21.75 12.49
N THR A 285 9.86 -22.07 13.66
CA THR A 285 8.55 -21.56 14.10
C THR A 285 8.59 -20.05 14.26
N ALA A 286 9.59 -19.53 14.97
CA ALA A 286 9.75 -18.08 15.16
C ALA A 286 9.95 -17.35 13.83
N ALA A 287 10.83 -17.85 12.97
CA ALA A 287 11.09 -17.25 11.65
C ALA A 287 9.84 -17.26 10.76
N ARG A 288 9.04 -18.33 10.75
CA ARG A 288 7.79 -18.35 9.99
C ARG A 288 6.84 -17.25 10.44
N ILE A 289 6.61 -17.13 11.75
CA ILE A 289 5.71 -16.12 12.32
C ILE A 289 6.24 -14.71 12.06
N GLU A 290 7.55 -14.52 12.12
CA GLU A 290 8.20 -13.25 11.79
C GLU A 290 7.84 -12.77 10.39
N VAL A 291 7.84 -13.68 9.43
CA VAL A 291 7.46 -13.35 8.05
C VAL A 291 5.95 -13.14 7.93
N ASP A 292 5.13 -13.92 8.64
CA ASP A 292 3.67 -13.77 8.62
C ASP A 292 3.18 -12.45 9.25
N MET A 293 4.00 -11.82 10.11
CA MET A 293 3.73 -10.50 10.69
C MET A 293 3.92 -9.33 9.73
N ASP A 294 4.50 -9.56 8.54
CA ASP A 294 4.79 -8.52 7.55
C ASP A 294 3.48 -7.80 7.11
N PRO A 295 3.40 -6.46 7.22
CA PRO A 295 2.20 -5.73 6.83
C PRO A 295 1.84 -5.90 5.35
N VAL A 296 2.83 -6.13 4.48
CA VAL A 296 2.60 -6.41 3.05
C VAL A 296 1.88 -7.75 2.86
N ARG A 297 2.21 -8.76 3.68
CA ARG A 297 1.46 -10.02 3.67
C ARG A 297 0.06 -9.85 4.20
N ALA A 298 -0.11 -9.13 5.31
CA ALA A 298 -1.42 -8.83 5.87
C ALA A 298 -2.31 -8.13 4.83
N ALA A 299 -1.79 -7.13 4.11
CA ALA A 299 -2.52 -6.46 3.04
C ALA A 299 -2.85 -7.40 1.86
N ALA A 300 -1.90 -8.25 1.45
CA ALA A 300 -2.08 -9.18 0.34
C ALA A 300 -3.20 -10.22 0.57
N VAL A 301 -3.54 -10.52 1.83
CA VAL A 301 -4.65 -11.41 2.21
C VAL A 301 -5.87 -10.67 2.75
N MET A 302 -5.89 -9.34 2.66
CA MET A 302 -6.96 -8.46 3.15
C MET A 302 -7.20 -8.52 4.66
N ASP A 303 -6.13 -8.78 5.44
CA ASP A 303 -6.14 -8.62 6.90
C ASP A 303 -5.94 -7.15 7.33
N THR A 304 -5.58 -6.27 6.40
CA THR A 304 -5.64 -4.80 6.53
C THR A 304 -6.09 -4.22 5.20
N ASP A 305 -6.79 -3.07 5.20
CA ASP A 305 -7.33 -2.48 3.97
C ASP A 305 -6.24 -1.73 3.19
N GLU A 306 -5.31 -1.07 3.89
CA GLU A 306 -4.20 -0.34 3.25
C GLU A 306 -2.97 -0.23 4.18
N ILE A 307 -1.79 -0.04 3.58
CA ILE A 307 -0.56 0.32 4.29
C ILE A 307 -0.25 1.79 4.07
N VAL A 308 -0.27 2.57 5.14
CA VAL A 308 -0.15 4.03 5.11
C VAL A 308 1.14 4.47 5.81
N PRO A 309 2.01 5.24 5.13
CA PRO A 309 3.13 5.92 5.76
C PRO A 309 2.70 6.78 6.95
N LEU A 310 3.48 6.80 8.03
CA LEU A 310 3.14 7.49 9.28
C LEU A 310 2.81 8.98 9.06
N ASP A 311 3.57 9.67 8.21
CA ASP A 311 3.40 11.07 7.85
C ASP A 311 2.08 11.37 7.12
N ARG A 312 1.45 10.35 6.51
CA ARG A 312 0.19 10.47 5.78
C ARG A 312 -1.03 10.13 6.63
N LEU A 313 -0.86 9.61 7.85
CA LEU A 313 -1.97 9.24 8.73
C LEU A 313 -2.94 10.40 8.99
N ARG A 314 -2.41 11.62 9.18
CA ARG A 314 -3.25 12.83 9.39
C ARG A 314 -4.24 13.00 8.24
N ALA A 315 -3.79 12.98 7.00
CA ALA A 315 -4.62 13.23 5.83
C ALA A 315 -5.67 12.12 5.61
N TRP A 316 -5.34 10.87 5.96
CA TRP A 316 -6.33 9.80 6.00
C TRP A 316 -7.41 10.11 7.06
N LEU A 317 -7.01 10.53 8.26
CA LEU A 317 -7.98 10.91 9.30
C LEU A 317 -8.87 12.08 8.89
N GLU A 318 -8.36 13.07 8.14
CA GLU A 318 -9.18 14.17 7.61
C GLU A 318 -10.29 13.65 6.70
N THR A 319 -9.93 12.78 5.77
CA THR A 319 -10.89 12.15 4.85
C THR A 319 -11.93 11.32 5.59
N LEU A 320 -11.48 10.52 6.57
CA LEU A 320 -12.35 9.65 7.37
C LEU A 320 -13.28 10.44 8.29
N ALA A 321 -12.80 11.56 8.86
CA ALA A 321 -13.61 12.47 9.65
C ALA A 321 -14.70 13.12 8.79
N GLU A 322 -14.34 13.73 7.65
CA GLU A 322 -15.33 14.35 6.78
C GLU A 322 -16.36 13.36 6.23
N ALA A 323 -15.93 12.15 5.85
CA ALA A 323 -16.82 11.08 5.42
C ALA A 323 -17.79 10.64 6.53
N SER A 324 -17.32 10.57 7.79
CA SER A 324 -18.16 10.21 8.94
C SER A 324 -19.28 11.22 9.18
N TRP A 325 -19.02 12.49 8.89
CA TRP A 325 -19.95 13.60 9.13
C TRP A 325 -20.66 14.08 7.85
N GLN A 326 -20.55 13.34 6.74
CA GLN A 326 -21.15 13.70 5.45
C GLN A 326 -22.69 13.66 5.47
N GLY A 327 -23.29 12.70 6.19
CA GLY A 327 -24.75 12.51 6.26
C GLY A 327 -25.40 13.11 7.51
N ALA A 328 -26.69 13.45 7.41
CA ALA A 328 -27.52 13.75 8.58
C ALA A 328 -28.04 12.42 9.19
N GLY A 329 -27.36 11.94 10.24
CA GLY A 329 -27.77 10.76 11.03
C GLY A 329 -26.64 9.75 11.25
N TYR A 330 -26.66 9.07 12.40
CA TYR A 330 -25.60 8.18 12.91
C TYR A 330 -25.50 6.81 12.21
N ARG A 331 -26.02 6.66 10.99
CA ARG A 331 -26.05 5.35 10.34
C ARG A 331 -24.68 5.00 9.79
N ARG A 332 -24.07 3.97 10.37
CA ARG A 332 -23.02 3.18 9.71
C ARG A 332 -23.56 2.69 8.36
N THR A 333 -23.21 3.41 7.30
CA THR A 333 -23.52 2.94 5.95
C THR A 333 -22.47 1.89 5.61
N LYS A 334 -22.78 0.62 5.90
CA LYS A 334 -21.95 -0.51 5.49
C LYS A 334 -21.93 -0.54 3.96
N ASN A 335 -20.89 0.00 3.35
CA ASN A 335 -20.65 -0.23 1.93
C ASN A 335 -19.95 -1.59 1.81
N PRO A 336 -20.57 -2.63 1.22
CA PRO A 336 -19.91 -3.91 1.02
C PRO A 336 -18.73 -3.72 0.07
N ARG A 337 -17.52 -3.71 0.66
CA ARG A 337 -16.19 -3.75 0.05
C ARG A 337 -16.16 -3.88 -1.47
N ILE A 338 -16.33 -2.76 -2.17
CA ILE A 338 -15.84 -2.54 -3.52
C ILE A 338 -15.41 -1.08 -3.56
N TRP A 339 -14.27 -0.77 -2.97
CA TRP A 339 -13.34 0.29 -3.38
C TRP A 339 -12.06 0.01 -2.60
N THR A 340 -11.01 -0.46 -3.27
CA THR A 340 -9.67 -0.10 -2.80
C THR A 340 -9.61 1.43 -2.86
N LEU A 341 -9.38 2.08 -1.72
CA LEU A 341 -9.24 3.53 -1.63
C LEU A 341 -7.93 3.92 -2.31
N HIS A 342 -7.91 3.91 -3.64
CA HIS A 342 -6.72 4.24 -4.40
C HIS A 342 -6.46 5.75 -4.37
N ASP A 343 -5.25 6.08 -3.90
CA ASP A 343 -4.63 7.38 -3.76
C ASP A 343 -5.45 8.42 -3.01
N LEU A 344 -5.07 8.65 -1.76
CA LEU A 344 -5.53 9.80 -0.97
C LEU A 344 -5.34 11.13 -1.72
N GLU A 345 -4.29 11.26 -2.55
CA GLU A 345 -4.10 12.42 -3.44
C GLU A 345 -5.19 12.57 -4.52
N THR A 346 -5.84 11.48 -4.94
CA THR A 346 -7.00 11.51 -5.86
C THR A 346 -8.26 12.01 -5.16
N LEU A 347 -8.37 11.75 -3.85
CA LEU A 347 -9.52 12.14 -3.02
C LEU A 347 -9.34 13.53 -2.39
N ALA A 348 -8.12 13.91 -2.02
CA ALA A 348 -7.78 15.13 -1.30
C ALA A 348 -7.08 16.19 -2.17
N GLY A 349 -6.60 15.84 -3.37
CA GLY A 349 -5.89 16.75 -4.27
C GLY A 349 -6.73 17.26 -5.46
N PRO A 350 -6.30 18.35 -6.11
CA PRO A 350 -6.85 18.74 -7.41
C PRO A 350 -6.50 17.67 -8.47
N ARG A 351 -7.54 17.05 -9.04
CA ARG A 351 -7.53 15.97 -10.04
C ARG A 351 -6.35 15.97 -11.03
N ALA A 352 -5.59 14.86 -11.06
CA ALA A 352 -5.15 14.17 -12.28
C ALA A 352 -4.64 12.74 -11.95
N LEU A 353 -4.98 11.75 -12.78
CA LEU A 353 -4.34 10.42 -12.80
C LEU A 353 -4.30 9.88 -14.24
N ALA A 354 -3.20 9.23 -14.63
CA ALA A 354 -3.10 8.37 -15.81
C ALA A 354 -2.00 7.28 -15.62
N PRO A 355 -2.06 6.13 -16.34
CA PRO A 355 -1.38 4.87 -16.00
C PRO A 355 0.02 4.65 -16.60
N SER A 356 0.82 3.81 -15.93
CA SER A 356 1.89 2.89 -16.41
C SER A 356 2.53 3.12 -17.80
N ALA A 357 3.04 4.32 -18.05
CA ALA A 357 4.06 4.60 -19.05
C ALA A 357 5.27 5.25 -18.36
N ALA A 358 6.39 5.40 -19.05
CA ALA A 358 7.48 6.22 -18.53
C ALA A 358 6.92 7.59 -18.09
N MET A 359 7.17 7.96 -16.85
CA MET A 359 6.60 9.19 -16.30
C MET A 359 7.56 10.32 -16.61
N SER A 360 7.05 11.38 -17.23
CA SER A 360 7.78 12.64 -17.32
C SER A 360 7.98 13.19 -15.92
N ALA A 361 9.19 13.60 -15.58
CA ALA A 361 9.41 14.41 -14.39
C ALA A 361 8.55 15.67 -14.48
N ASP A 362 7.89 16.03 -13.38
CA ASP A 362 7.07 17.24 -13.32
C ASP A 362 7.99 18.46 -13.32
N GLU A 363 7.72 19.40 -14.23
CA GLU A 363 8.58 20.57 -14.45
C GLU A 363 7.95 21.80 -13.83
N GLU A 364 8.61 22.34 -12.82
CA GLU A 364 8.18 23.57 -12.16
C GLU A 364 9.38 24.52 -12.03
N GLY A 365 9.45 25.49 -12.93
CA GLY A 365 10.61 26.37 -13.07
C GLY A 365 11.87 25.61 -13.49
N ASP A 366 12.95 25.76 -12.73
CA ASP A 366 14.24 25.08 -12.97
C ASP A 366 14.34 23.71 -12.27
N GLU A 367 13.25 23.21 -11.66
CA GLU A 367 13.26 21.95 -10.91
C GLU A 367 12.52 20.83 -11.66
N LEU A 368 13.14 19.65 -11.69
CA LEU A 368 12.56 18.39 -12.14
C LEU A 368 12.13 17.60 -10.90
N ARG A 369 10.84 17.34 -10.77
CA ARG A 369 10.25 16.70 -9.59
C ARG A 369 9.80 15.27 -9.87
N ALA A 370 9.83 14.44 -8.84
CA ALA A 370 9.42 13.05 -8.89
C ALA A 370 7.92 12.97 -9.13
N PRO A 371 7.46 12.34 -10.23
CA PRO A 371 6.05 12.25 -10.55
C PRO A 371 5.37 11.06 -9.83
N THR A 372 6.09 10.35 -8.95
CA THR A 372 5.58 9.20 -8.19
C THR A 372 6.45 8.90 -6.95
N VAL A 373 5.98 7.98 -6.11
CA VAL A 373 6.62 7.57 -4.84
C VAL A 373 7.43 6.28 -5.04
N GLY A 374 8.59 6.18 -4.39
CA GLY A 374 9.37 4.94 -4.31
C GLY A 374 10.83 5.17 -3.99
N VAL A 375 11.70 4.25 -4.38
CA VAL A 375 13.15 4.36 -4.18
C VAL A 375 13.79 4.86 -5.48
N PHE A 376 14.41 6.03 -5.46
CA PHE A 376 15.06 6.58 -6.64
C PHE A 376 16.44 5.96 -6.86
N VAL A 377 16.68 5.54 -8.10
CA VAL A 377 17.96 5.06 -8.60
C VAL A 377 18.33 5.92 -9.79
N PRO A 378 19.33 6.82 -9.66
CA PRO A 378 19.76 7.69 -10.75
C PRO A 378 20.35 6.87 -11.90
N ALA A 379 20.01 7.24 -13.14
CA ALA A 379 20.60 6.68 -14.35
C ALA A 379 21.66 7.63 -14.97
N VAL A 380 21.78 8.84 -14.44
CA VAL A 380 22.69 9.89 -14.91
C VAL A 380 23.49 10.43 -13.74
N ALA A 381 24.66 11.01 -14.01
CA ALA A 381 25.47 11.65 -12.98
C ALA A 381 25.09 13.14 -12.83
N PRO A 382 25.35 13.76 -11.66
CA PRO A 382 25.31 15.21 -11.54
C PRO A 382 26.23 15.86 -12.58
N GLY A 383 25.78 16.96 -13.18
CA GLY A 383 26.43 17.66 -14.29
C GLY A 383 26.00 17.18 -15.69
N THR A 384 25.19 16.12 -15.82
CA THR A 384 24.78 15.62 -17.14
C THR A 384 23.82 16.61 -17.84
N PRO A 385 24.07 16.99 -19.11
CA PRO A 385 23.13 17.79 -19.90
C PRO A 385 21.78 17.07 -20.07
N LEU A 386 20.69 17.77 -19.78
CA LEU A 386 19.34 17.22 -19.81
C LEU A 386 18.70 17.41 -21.19
N VAL A 387 18.30 16.31 -21.82
CA VAL A 387 17.65 16.29 -23.14
C VAL A 387 16.23 15.73 -22.99
N ALA A 388 15.27 16.27 -23.74
CA ALA A 388 13.90 15.75 -23.73
C ALA A 388 13.88 14.25 -24.09
N GLY A 389 13.12 13.46 -23.33
CA GLY A 389 13.03 12.01 -23.46
C GLY A 389 14.19 11.23 -22.81
N MET A 390 15.21 11.91 -22.27
CA MET A 390 16.31 11.27 -21.56
C MET A 390 15.82 10.64 -20.25
N ARG A 391 16.26 9.41 -19.95
CA ARG A 391 15.96 8.76 -18.67
C ARG A 391 16.83 9.35 -17.56
N LEU A 392 16.21 10.03 -16.62
CA LEU A 392 16.88 10.61 -15.45
C LEU A 392 17.24 9.53 -14.42
N GLY A 393 16.36 8.53 -14.27
CA GLY A 393 16.53 7.43 -13.31
C GLY A 393 15.33 6.49 -13.31
N THR A 394 15.25 5.66 -12.30
CA THR A 394 14.06 4.85 -11.99
C THR A 394 13.59 5.11 -10.59
N VAL A 395 12.27 5.05 -10.39
CA VAL A 395 11.67 4.92 -9.08
C VAL A 395 11.19 3.49 -8.92
N GLU A 396 11.74 2.76 -7.97
CA GLU A 396 11.32 1.40 -7.64
C GLU A 396 10.17 1.44 -6.62
N ARG A 397 9.05 0.82 -6.96
CA ARG A 397 7.86 0.69 -6.10
C ARG A 397 7.26 -0.70 -6.27
N ALA A 398 7.05 -1.40 -5.16
CA ALA A 398 6.38 -2.72 -5.13
C ALA A 398 6.97 -3.74 -6.14
N GLY A 399 8.30 -3.82 -6.25
CA GLY A 399 8.99 -4.74 -7.15
C GLY A 399 8.95 -4.35 -8.64
N ARG A 400 8.42 -3.17 -8.97
CA ARG A 400 8.39 -2.60 -10.32
C ARG A 400 9.29 -1.37 -10.41
N ALA A 401 10.10 -1.29 -11.47
CA ALA A 401 10.96 -0.14 -11.74
C ALA A 401 10.27 0.78 -12.76
N VAL A 402 9.86 1.98 -12.33
CA VAL A 402 9.20 2.98 -13.18
C VAL A 402 10.26 3.95 -13.72
N PRO A 403 10.51 4.01 -15.04
CA PRO A 403 11.49 4.93 -15.60
C PRO A 403 10.98 6.37 -15.55
N ILE A 404 11.83 7.27 -15.06
CA ILE A 404 11.57 8.72 -15.06
C ILE A 404 12.30 9.35 -16.23
N VAL A 405 11.57 10.07 -17.08
CA VAL A 405 12.11 10.74 -18.27
C VAL A 405 12.00 12.25 -18.15
N VAL A 406 12.97 12.97 -18.71
CA VAL A 406 12.98 14.42 -18.79
C VAL A 406 11.95 14.87 -19.82
N ALA A 407 11.00 15.74 -19.45
CA ALA A 407 9.92 16.14 -20.35
C ALA A 407 10.40 17.14 -21.42
N THR A 408 11.13 18.17 -20.99
CA THR A 408 11.74 19.19 -21.86
C THR A 408 13.25 19.25 -21.64
N GLY A 409 14.03 19.31 -22.72
CA GLY A 409 15.48 19.46 -22.63
C GLY A 409 15.88 20.87 -22.17
N GLY A 410 17.16 21.04 -21.84
CA GLY A 410 17.76 22.34 -21.52
C GLY A 410 18.27 22.42 -20.09
N GLY A 411 19.54 22.80 -19.95
CA GLY A 411 20.26 22.85 -18.67
C GLY A 411 21.00 21.55 -18.34
N ALA A 412 21.81 21.56 -17.28
CA ALA A 412 22.46 20.38 -16.71
C ALA A 412 21.87 20.05 -15.32
N ALA A 413 21.73 18.76 -15.00
CA ALA A 413 21.24 18.31 -13.68
C ALA A 413 22.30 18.56 -12.60
N VAL A 414 22.10 19.52 -11.72
CA VAL A 414 23.10 19.88 -10.70
C VAL A 414 23.02 19.02 -9.45
N GLU A 415 21.83 18.52 -9.13
CA GLU A 415 21.57 17.72 -7.92
C GLU A 415 20.78 16.48 -8.31
N LEU A 416 21.09 15.33 -7.70
CA LEU A 416 20.33 14.09 -7.83
C LEU A 416 20.28 13.43 -6.44
N PRO A 417 19.14 12.87 -6.00
CA PRO A 417 19.10 12.05 -4.81
C PRO A 417 20.08 10.88 -4.91
N ALA A 418 20.70 10.50 -3.79
CA ALA A 418 21.57 9.34 -3.75
C ALA A 418 20.79 8.07 -4.13
N ALA A 419 21.45 7.12 -4.79
CA ALA A 419 20.84 5.84 -5.12
C ALA A 419 20.30 5.16 -3.85
N GLY A 420 19.05 4.70 -3.89
CA GLY A 420 18.39 4.12 -2.71
C GLY A 420 17.62 5.12 -1.85
N SER A 421 17.62 6.41 -2.21
CA SER A 421 16.86 7.42 -1.46
C SER A 421 15.37 7.23 -1.66
N PRO A 422 14.55 7.22 -0.59
CA PRO A 422 13.10 7.31 -0.72
C PRO A 422 12.72 8.67 -1.30
N VAL A 423 11.86 8.67 -2.31
CA VAL A 423 11.31 9.87 -2.93
C VAL A 423 9.80 9.81 -2.89
N ALA A 424 9.16 10.90 -2.48
CA ALA A 424 7.72 11.10 -2.56
C ALA A 424 7.35 11.84 -3.85
N TYR A 425 6.06 11.86 -4.22
CA TYR A 425 5.56 12.73 -5.28
C TYR A 425 5.98 14.19 -5.01
N GLY A 426 6.46 14.90 -6.04
CA GLY A 426 6.93 16.28 -5.94
C GLY A 426 8.36 16.44 -5.40
N THR A 427 9.04 15.38 -4.95
CA THR A 427 10.44 15.46 -4.49
C THR A 427 11.34 15.95 -5.61
N VAL A 428 12.20 16.95 -5.37
CA VAL A 428 13.13 17.44 -6.39
C VAL A 428 14.13 16.35 -6.73
N LEU A 429 14.03 15.82 -7.96
CA LEU A 429 14.95 14.84 -8.50
C LEU A 429 16.16 15.51 -9.14
N ALA A 430 15.98 16.68 -9.77
CA ALA A 430 17.10 17.47 -10.25
C ALA A 430 16.80 18.96 -10.34
N ARG A 431 17.85 19.77 -10.22
CA ARG A 431 17.82 21.21 -10.53
C ARG A 431 18.58 21.51 -11.81
N ARG A 432 18.01 22.34 -12.67
CA ARG A 432 18.64 22.80 -13.90
C ARG A 432 19.59 23.96 -13.62
N ARG A 433 20.76 23.92 -14.24
CA ARG A 433 21.65 25.08 -14.40
C ARG A 433 21.90 25.34 -15.87
N ALA A 434 22.08 26.61 -16.23
CA ALA A 434 22.50 27.03 -17.56
C ALA A 434 23.73 26.26 -18.05
N LEU A 435 23.69 25.80 -19.30
CA LEU A 435 24.77 25.07 -19.96
C LEU A 435 25.96 26.00 -20.23
N THR A 436 27.18 25.51 -19.99
CA THR A 436 28.42 26.18 -20.40
C THR A 436 28.83 25.74 -21.81
N SER A 437 29.83 26.41 -22.39
CA SER A 437 30.36 26.08 -23.71
C SER A 437 30.94 24.66 -23.82
N GLU A 438 31.39 24.07 -22.71
CA GLU A 438 31.82 22.66 -22.64
C GLU A 438 30.63 21.70 -22.62
N ASP A 439 29.55 22.02 -21.91
CA ASP A 439 28.34 21.19 -21.82
C ASP A 439 27.61 21.07 -23.17
N ALA A 440 27.66 22.12 -23.99
CA ALA A 440 27.07 22.17 -25.33
C ALA A 440 27.79 21.23 -26.33
N ALA A 441 29.08 20.96 -26.14
CA ALA A 441 29.85 20.04 -26.98
C ALA A 441 29.54 18.57 -26.66
N VAL A 442 29.13 18.27 -25.42
CA VAL A 442 28.71 16.92 -24.98
C VAL A 442 27.26 16.64 -25.38
N ALA A 443 26.37 17.64 -25.34
CA ALA A 443 24.96 17.51 -25.71
C ALA A 443 24.72 17.27 -27.22
N SER A 444 25.68 17.59 -28.10
CA SER A 444 25.56 17.35 -29.55
C SER A 444 25.93 15.93 -29.98
N ALA A 445 26.36 15.07 -29.05
CA ALA A 445 26.57 13.64 -29.30
C ALA A 445 25.34 12.87 -28.81
N ALA A 446 24.47 12.46 -29.74
CA ALA A 446 23.33 11.60 -29.42
C ALA A 446 23.82 10.30 -28.74
N PRO A 447 23.13 9.78 -27.70
CA PRO A 447 23.57 8.57 -27.03
C PRO A 447 23.36 7.36 -27.95
N ALA A 448 24.45 6.65 -28.25
CA ALA A 448 24.40 5.33 -28.84
C ALA A 448 23.69 4.35 -27.89
N ALA A 449 22.75 3.57 -28.42
CA ALA A 449 22.00 2.58 -27.67
C ALA A 449 22.93 1.51 -27.07
N ALA A 450 22.73 1.21 -25.78
CA ALA A 450 23.50 0.25 -25.00
C ALA A 450 23.17 -1.22 -25.35
N ASP A 451 23.28 -1.62 -26.61
CA ASP A 451 23.01 -3.00 -27.04
C ASP A 451 24.18 -3.67 -27.79
N GLY A 452 25.32 -2.99 -27.98
CA GLY A 452 26.54 -3.60 -28.55
C GLY A 452 26.40 -4.11 -30.00
N ALA A 453 25.33 -3.75 -30.71
CA ALA A 453 25.08 -4.16 -32.09
C ALA A 453 26.03 -3.43 -33.06
N PRO A 454 26.60 -4.12 -34.07
CA PRO A 454 27.41 -3.48 -35.10
C PRO A 454 26.64 -2.41 -35.89
N PRO A 455 27.32 -1.41 -36.47
CA PRO A 455 26.68 -0.42 -37.33
C PRO A 455 26.00 -1.09 -38.53
N GLY A 456 24.73 -0.78 -38.75
CA GLY A 456 23.91 -1.35 -39.82
C GLY A 456 23.07 -2.57 -39.42
N THR A 457 23.11 -3.00 -38.16
CA THR A 457 22.31 -4.12 -37.65
C THR A 457 20.98 -3.62 -37.05
N VAL A 458 19.87 -4.21 -37.50
CA VAL A 458 18.51 -4.02 -36.94
C VAL A 458 18.35 -4.93 -35.72
N VAL A 459 18.02 -4.34 -34.57
CA VAL A 459 17.80 -5.08 -33.32
C VAL A 459 16.31 -5.35 -33.12
N VAL A 460 15.91 -6.62 -33.15
CA VAL A 460 14.54 -7.04 -32.84
C VAL A 460 14.39 -7.23 -31.34
N ARG A 461 13.36 -6.63 -30.75
CA ARG A 461 13.12 -6.62 -29.29
C ARG A 461 11.82 -7.33 -28.93
N ALA A 462 11.73 -7.79 -27.69
CA ALA A 462 10.49 -8.33 -27.15
C ALA A 462 9.41 -7.25 -27.07
N GLU A 463 8.21 -7.52 -27.59
CA GLU A 463 7.07 -6.58 -27.55
C GLU A 463 6.34 -6.58 -26.19
N SER A 464 6.50 -7.66 -25.42
CA SER A 464 5.85 -7.85 -24.11
C SER A 464 6.70 -8.73 -23.18
N ASP A 465 6.37 -8.70 -21.89
CA ASP A 465 6.94 -9.62 -20.89
C ASP A 465 6.35 -11.02 -21.09
N GLY A 466 7.20 -12.04 -21.20
CA GLY A 466 6.75 -13.41 -21.44
C GLY A 466 7.88 -14.43 -21.56
N THR A 467 7.56 -15.62 -22.06
CA THR A 467 8.56 -16.66 -22.37
C THR A 467 8.78 -16.72 -23.87
N LEU A 468 10.04 -16.59 -24.33
CA LEU A 468 10.39 -16.70 -25.74
C LEU A 468 10.52 -18.17 -26.15
N TRP A 469 9.81 -18.55 -27.20
CA TRP A 469 9.92 -19.85 -27.86
C TRP A 469 10.45 -19.67 -29.28
N LEU A 470 11.57 -20.29 -29.59
CA LEU A 470 12.20 -20.26 -30.92
C LEU A 470 11.62 -21.34 -31.85
N ARG A 471 10.72 -22.19 -31.35
CA ARG A 471 10.08 -23.28 -32.07
C ARG A 471 8.55 -23.21 -31.88
N PRO A 472 7.76 -23.64 -32.87
CA PRO A 472 6.31 -23.71 -32.73
C PRO A 472 5.85 -24.82 -31.78
N GLU A 473 6.64 -25.90 -31.65
CA GLU A 473 6.41 -27.02 -30.73
C GLU A 473 7.73 -27.75 -30.42
N PRO A 474 7.84 -28.53 -29.32
CA PRO A 474 9.11 -29.08 -28.84
C PRO A 474 9.90 -29.95 -29.84
N SER A 475 9.19 -30.66 -30.73
CA SER A 475 9.78 -31.56 -31.74
C SER A 475 9.99 -30.91 -33.12
N ALA A 476 9.53 -29.68 -33.32
CA ALA A 476 9.65 -28.97 -34.60
C ALA A 476 10.98 -28.21 -34.71
N PRO A 477 11.47 -27.95 -35.94
CA PRO A 477 12.63 -27.09 -36.15
C PRO A 477 12.34 -25.65 -35.68
N ALA A 478 13.41 -24.91 -35.37
CA ALA A 478 13.31 -23.50 -35.02
C ALA A 478 12.75 -22.67 -36.18
N PHE A 479 12.05 -21.59 -35.86
CA PHE A 479 11.54 -20.65 -36.87
C PHE A 479 12.67 -20.10 -37.74
N VAL A 480 13.81 -19.77 -37.11
CA VAL A 480 15.02 -19.24 -37.77
C VAL A 480 16.29 -19.71 -37.05
N GLU A 481 17.38 -19.79 -37.80
CA GLU A 481 18.73 -20.06 -37.27
C GLU A 481 19.68 -18.91 -37.62
N VAL A 482 20.81 -18.80 -36.91
CA VAL A 482 21.84 -17.81 -37.23
C VAL A 482 22.38 -18.07 -38.63
N GLY A 483 22.40 -17.04 -39.48
CA GLY A 483 22.75 -17.11 -40.90
C GLY A 483 21.56 -17.30 -41.85
N ALA A 484 20.34 -17.50 -41.33
CA ALA A 484 19.15 -17.61 -42.16
C ALA A 484 18.72 -16.24 -42.73
N THR A 485 18.35 -16.20 -44.00
CA THR A 485 17.73 -15.03 -44.64
C THR A 485 16.25 -14.99 -44.31
N VAL A 486 15.78 -13.87 -43.74
CA VAL A 486 14.39 -13.65 -43.33
C VAL A 486 13.78 -12.50 -44.13
N ALA A 487 12.49 -12.63 -44.46
CA ALA A 487 11.71 -11.54 -45.05
C ALA A 487 11.15 -10.64 -43.95
N GLU A 488 10.77 -9.41 -44.30
CA GLU A 488 9.98 -8.55 -43.42
C GLU A 488 8.66 -9.25 -43.04
N ALA A 489 8.26 -9.10 -41.78
CA ALA A 489 7.13 -9.77 -41.13
C ALA A 489 7.23 -11.30 -40.96
N ALA A 490 8.35 -11.93 -41.33
CA ALA A 490 8.59 -13.35 -41.08
C ALA A 490 8.64 -13.64 -39.57
N SER A 491 8.09 -14.79 -39.15
CA SER A 491 8.11 -15.19 -37.74
C SER A 491 9.51 -15.62 -37.32
N LEU A 492 10.03 -15.00 -36.25
CA LEU A 492 11.34 -15.30 -35.66
C LEU A 492 11.21 -16.17 -34.40
N GLY A 493 10.04 -16.16 -33.77
CA GLY A 493 9.73 -16.88 -32.53
C GLY A 493 8.30 -16.59 -32.06
N LEU A 494 7.93 -17.12 -30.90
CA LEU A 494 6.68 -16.83 -30.19
C LEU A 494 7.00 -16.27 -28.81
N ILE A 495 6.23 -15.29 -28.35
CA ILE A 495 6.23 -14.87 -26.95
C ILE A 495 4.95 -15.39 -26.31
N GLU A 496 5.12 -16.22 -25.29
CA GLU A 496 4.02 -16.74 -24.47
C GLU A 496 3.74 -15.82 -23.29
N VAL A 497 2.51 -15.31 -23.21
CA VAL A 497 2.00 -14.55 -22.06
C VAL A 497 0.69 -15.20 -21.62
N MET A 498 0.67 -15.75 -20.40
CA MET A 498 -0.52 -16.39 -19.82
C MET A 498 -1.21 -17.40 -20.79
N LYS A 499 -0.43 -18.36 -21.33
CA LYS A 499 -0.87 -19.39 -22.30
C LYS A 499 -1.33 -18.86 -23.66
N THR A 500 -1.14 -17.57 -23.95
CA THR A 500 -1.37 -16.98 -25.27
C THR A 500 -0.03 -16.81 -25.99
N PHE A 501 0.08 -17.34 -27.21
CA PHE A 501 1.31 -17.30 -28.01
C PHE A 501 1.20 -16.24 -29.10
N THR A 502 2.02 -15.19 -29.01
CA THR A 502 2.06 -14.11 -30.00
C THR A 502 3.29 -14.25 -30.88
N PRO A 503 3.18 -14.24 -32.21
CA PRO A 503 4.34 -14.36 -33.09
C PRO A 503 5.20 -13.10 -33.07
N LEU A 504 6.48 -13.27 -32.76
CA LEU A 504 7.50 -12.24 -32.90
C LEU A 504 7.90 -12.14 -34.36
N ARG A 505 7.72 -10.98 -34.97
CA ARG A 505 7.94 -10.77 -36.41
C ARG A 505 9.20 -9.97 -36.68
N SER A 506 9.86 -10.27 -37.80
CA SER A 506 10.99 -9.50 -38.28
C SER A 506 10.53 -8.11 -38.77
N PRO A 507 11.11 -7.00 -38.27
CA PRO A 507 10.75 -5.66 -38.72
C PRO A 507 11.40 -5.28 -40.07
N ALA A 508 12.34 -6.08 -40.58
CA ALA A 508 13.01 -5.86 -41.86
C ALA A 508 13.42 -7.19 -42.52
N ALA A 509 13.66 -7.18 -43.82
CA ALA A 509 14.32 -8.29 -44.50
C ALA A 509 15.84 -8.22 -44.28
N GLY A 510 16.49 -9.37 -44.08
CA GLY A 510 17.93 -9.42 -43.83
C GLY A 510 18.40 -10.80 -43.40
N VAL A 511 19.65 -10.89 -42.94
CA VAL A 511 20.24 -12.14 -42.44
C VAL A 511 20.31 -12.10 -40.92
N VAL A 512 19.85 -13.15 -40.25
CA VAL A 512 19.92 -13.27 -38.79
C VAL A 512 21.39 -13.41 -38.38
N GLU A 513 21.99 -12.34 -37.87
CA GLU A 513 23.39 -12.28 -37.47
C GLU A 513 23.60 -12.90 -36.08
N ARG A 514 22.64 -12.72 -35.17
CA ARG A 514 22.72 -13.27 -33.81
C ARG A 514 21.35 -13.45 -33.17
N ILE A 515 21.19 -14.53 -32.42
CA ILE A 515 20.06 -14.76 -31.50
C ILE A 515 20.59 -14.57 -30.08
N LEU A 516 19.98 -13.67 -29.32
CA LEU A 516 20.48 -13.21 -28.02
C LEU A 516 19.83 -13.89 -26.82
N ALA A 517 18.65 -14.48 -27.01
CA ALA A 517 17.90 -15.20 -25.97
C ALA A 517 17.78 -16.70 -26.31
N LYS A 518 17.79 -17.54 -25.27
CA LYS A 518 17.65 -18.99 -25.43
C LYS A 518 16.17 -19.37 -25.58
N ASP A 519 15.92 -20.50 -26.24
CA ASP A 519 14.59 -21.11 -26.30
C ASP A 519 14.06 -21.43 -24.89
N GLY A 520 12.83 -21.04 -24.59
CA GLY A 520 12.20 -21.17 -23.27
C GLY A 520 12.66 -20.13 -22.23
N ALA A 521 13.41 -19.10 -22.61
CA ALA A 521 13.86 -18.07 -21.68
C ALA A 521 12.76 -17.04 -21.38
N SER A 522 12.68 -16.60 -20.12
CA SER A 522 11.86 -15.43 -19.75
C SER A 522 12.49 -14.14 -20.29
N VAL A 523 11.69 -13.35 -20.99
CA VAL A 523 12.09 -12.09 -21.64
C VAL A 523 11.20 -10.94 -21.14
N ARG A 524 11.77 -9.74 -21.03
CA ARG A 524 11.05 -8.51 -20.69
C ARG A 524 10.83 -7.65 -21.93
N ALA A 525 9.74 -6.90 -21.98
CA ALA A 525 9.45 -5.94 -23.05
C ALA A 525 10.65 -4.99 -23.27
N GLY A 526 11.04 -4.82 -24.52
CA GLY A 526 12.21 -4.03 -24.93
C GLY A 526 13.56 -4.74 -24.85
N ALA A 527 13.64 -5.95 -24.28
CA ALA A 527 14.89 -6.72 -24.29
C ALA A 527 15.27 -7.11 -25.73
N PRO A 528 16.56 -6.97 -26.12
CA PRO A 528 17.01 -7.34 -27.46
C PRO A 528 17.04 -8.87 -27.61
N LEU A 529 16.43 -9.38 -28.68
CA LEU A 529 16.25 -10.80 -28.93
C LEU A 529 17.01 -11.28 -30.17
N PHE A 530 17.03 -10.48 -31.25
CA PHE A 530 17.72 -10.81 -32.50
C PHE A 530 18.47 -9.62 -33.06
N TRP A 531 19.55 -9.91 -33.78
CA TRP A 531 20.26 -8.99 -34.66
C TRP A 531 20.06 -9.43 -36.10
N ILE A 532 19.58 -8.52 -36.94
CA ILE A 532 19.32 -8.75 -38.36
C ILE A 532 20.12 -7.73 -39.15
N ARG A 533 20.87 -8.19 -40.15
CA ARG A 533 21.75 -7.34 -40.96
C ARG A 533 21.35 -7.32 -42.42
#